data_AF-A0A8D0CVP7-F1
#
_entry.id   AF-A0A8D0CVP7-F1
#
_cell.length_a   1.000
_cell.length_b   1.000
_cell.length_c   1.000
_cell.angle_alpha   90.00
_cell.angle_beta   90.00
_cell.angle_gamma   90.00
#
_symmetry.space_group_name_H-M   'P 1'
#
loop_
_entity.id
_entity.type
_entity.pdbx_description
1 polymer ?
#
loop_
_entity_poly.entity_id
_entity_poly.type
_entity_poly.pdbx_seq_one_letter_code
_entity_poly.pdbx_strand_id
1 'polypeptide(L)'
;MSKNFLSINDQLHMGQFLMSNNGKYKAIFQDDGNFVVYACASSPHKAVWATGTNGSDAARVIMQADGNLVMYNQCDQAKWSSGTHIKGSCDMCRLELTDGGKLKLTRTVTQKVWSS
;
A
#
# COMPACT_ATOMS: atom_id res chain seq x y z
N MET A 1 17.22 7.76 2.32
CA MET A 1 16.34 7.65 1.13
C MET A 1 14.96 7.23 1.57
N SER A 2 13.90 7.81 1.01
CA SER A 2 12.52 7.40 1.31
C SER A 2 12.20 6.06 0.66
N LYS A 3 11.43 5.19 1.32
CA LYS A 3 11.03 3.89 0.78
C LYS A 3 10.03 4.07 -0.37
N ASN A 4 10.14 3.31 -1.45
CA ASN A 4 9.16 3.31 -2.55
C ASN A 4 8.19 2.11 -2.51
N PHE A 5 8.25 1.28 -1.47
CA PHE A 5 7.51 0.02 -1.40
C PHE A 5 7.11 -0.41 0.02
N LEU A 6 6.21 -1.38 0.13
CA LEU A 6 5.92 -2.17 1.32
C LEU A 6 6.07 -3.66 0.96
N SER A 7 6.81 -4.42 1.75
CA SER A 7 6.86 -5.88 1.71
C SER A 7 5.83 -6.49 2.65
N ILE A 8 5.71 -7.82 2.66
CA ILE A 8 4.86 -8.56 3.60
C ILE A 8 5.07 -8.05 5.03
N ASN A 9 3.95 -7.78 5.72
CA ASN A 9 3.83 -7.28 7.08
C ASN A 9 4.37 -5.87 7.32
N ASP A 10 4.93 -5.20 6.31
CA ASP A 10 5.23 -3.78 6.39
C ASP A 10 3.95 -2.96 6.44
N GLN A 11 4.00 -1.87 7.22
CA GLN A 11 2.85 -1.02 7.48
C GLN A 11 3.21 0.45 7.30
N LEU A 12 2.23 1.24 6.89
CA LEU A 12 2.23 2.69 7.03
C LEU A 12 1.23 3.08 8.12
N HIS A 13 1.69 3.94 9.01
CA HIS A 13 0.87 4.69 9.95
C HIS A 13 0.61 6.09 9.40
N MET A 14 -0.31 6.82 10.02
CA MET A 14 -0.65 8.19 9.62
C MET A 14 0.61 9.06 9.48
N GLY A 15 0.63 9.90 8.46
CA GLY A 15 1.76 10.74 8.06
C GLY A 15 2.88 10.00 7.31
N GLN A 16 2.96 8.67 7.39
CA GLN A 16 3.98 7.90 6.69
C GLN A 16 3.63 7.75 5.20
N PHE A 17 4.68 7.65 4.38
CA PHE A 17 4.53 7.69 2.93
C PHE A 17 5.57 6.84 2.21
N LEU A 18 5.24 6.50 0.97
CA LEU A 18 6.16 6.04 -0.05
C LEU A 18 6.46 7.19 -1.01
N MET A 19 7.68 7.23 -1.52
CA MET A 19 8.10 8.16 -2.57
C MET A 19 8.58 7.35 -3.78
N SER A 20 8.16 7.73 -4.99
CA SER A 20 8.70 7.12 -6.22
C SER A 20 10.20 7.41 -6.34
N ASN A 21 10.94 6.55 -7.05
CA ASN A 21 12.40 6.69 -7.16
C ASN A 21 12.80 7.97 -7.88
N ASN A 22 11.98 8.43 -8.83
CA ASN A 22 12.15 9.72 -9.51
C ASN A 22 11.69 10.93 -8.68
N GLY A 23 11.17 10.73 -7.46
CA GLY A 23 10.71 11.80 -6.56
C GLY A 23 9.45 12.54 -6.99
N LYS A 24 8.77 12.11 -8.07
CA LYS A 24 7.62 12.82 -8.66
C LYS A 24 6.27 12.41 -8.08
N TYR A 25 6.20 11.29 -7.36
CA TYR A 25 4.96 10.79 -6.80
C TYR A 25 5.12 10.39 -5.34
N LYS A 26 4.11 10.71 -4.54
CA LYS A 26 4.05 10.38 -3.11
C LYS A 26 2.76 9.64 -2.81
N ALA A 27 2.85 8.45 -2.24
CA ALA A 27 1.70 7.73 -1.68
C ALA A 27 1.73 7.90 -0.17
N ILE A 28 0.77 8.63 0.41
CA ILE A 28 0.74 8.98 1.82
C ILE A 28 -0.53 8.47 2.47
N PHE A 29 -0.39 7.90 3.67
CA PHE A 29 -1.52 7.68 4.54
C PHE A 29 -1.72 8.93 5.40
N GLN A 30 -2.76 9.68 5.09
CA GLN A 30 -3.03 10.99 5.67
C GLN A 30 -3.70 10.85 7.05
N ASP A 31 -3.61 11.90 7.86
CA ASP A 31 -4.16 11.93 9.22
C ASP A 31 -5.71 11.89 9.24
N ASP A 32 -6.34 12.13 8.09
CA ASP A 32 -7.79 12.02 7.90
C ASP A 32 -8.26 10.58 7.61
N GLY A 33 -7.36 9.60 7.65
CA GLY A 33 -7.68 8.20 7.36
C GLY A 33 -7.71 7.85 5.88
N ASN A 34 -7.31 8.76 4.98
CA ASN A 34 -7.26 8.51 3.53
C ASN A 34 -5.85 8.06 3.08
N PHE A 35 -5.76 7.07 2.20
CA PHE A 35 -4.50 6.71 1.54
C PHE A 35 -4.50 7.23 0.10
N VAL A 36 -3.61 8.18 -0.18
CA VAL A 36 -3.67 9.00 -1.40
C VAL A 36 -2.33 9.01 -2.12
N VAL A 37 -2.37 8.90 -3.45
CA VAL A 37 -1.24 9.13 -4.33
C VAL A 37 -1.33 10.52 -4.93
N TYR A 38 -0.30 11.32 -4.73
CA TYR A 38 -0.13 12.64 -5.32
C TYR A 38 0.95 12.63 -6.39
N ALA A 39 0.71 13.36 -7.48
CA ALA A 39 1.75 13.86 -8.37
C ALA A 39 2.33 15.15 -7.77
N CYS A 40 3.62 15.11 -7.42
CA CYS A 40 4.35 16.18 -6.72
C CYS A 40 5.29 16.98 -7.63
N ALA A 41 5.31 16.69 -8.93
CA ALA A 41 6.15 17.41 -9.89
C ALA A 41 5.69 18.86 -10.15
N SER A 42 4.49 19.24 -9.71
CA SER A 42 3.88 20.56 -9.91
C SER A 42 3.30 21.09 -8.60
N SER A 43 3.24 22.41 -8.43
CA SER A 43 2.54 23.07 -7.32
C SER A 43 1.23 23.72 -7.82
N PRO A 44 0.08 23.45 -7.19
CA PRO A 44 -0.10 22.53 -6.06
C PRO A 44 0.04 21.05 -6.48
N HIS A 45 0.37 20.18 -5.52
CA HIS A 45 0.37 18.73 -5.76
C HIS A 45 -1.03 18.26 -6.16
N LYS A 46 -1.11 17.38 -7.15
CA LYS A 46 -2.39 16.87 -7.67
C LYS A 46 -2.65 15.44 -7.18
N ALA A 47 -3.78 15.20 -6.54
CA ALA A 47 -4.21 13.84 -6.24
C ALA A 47 -4.52 13.08 -7.54
N VAL A 48 -3.91 11.92 -7.72
CA VAL A 48 -4.10 11.07 -8.92
C VAL A 48 -4.84 9.77 -8.61
N TRP A 49 -4.86 9.34 -7.35
CA TRP A 49 -5.61 8.19 -6.86
C TRP A 49 -5.82 8.29 -5.34
N ALA A 50 -6.93 7.78 -4.83
CA ALA A 50 -7.22 7.73 -3.40
C ALA A 50 -8.10 6.51 -3.05
N THR A 51 -8.01 6.02 -1.81
CA THR A 51 -8.90 4.98 -1.28
C THR A 51 -10.32 5.48 -1.02
N GLY A 52 -10.49 6.79 -0.81
CA GLY A 52 -11.79 7.39 -0.48
C GLY A 52 -12.23 7.09 0.96
N THR A 53 -11.27 6.89 1.85
CA THR A 53 -11.51 6.54 3.27
C THR A 53 -11.34 7.75 4.20
N ASN A 54 -11.39 8.97 3.66
CA ASN A 54 -11.33 10.19 4.45
C ASN A 54 -12.48 10.24 5.48
N GLY A 55 -12.15 10.59 6.72
CA GLY A 55 -13.08 10.57 7.85
C GLY A 55 -13.33 9.17 8.44
N SER A 56 -12.65 8.13 7.95
CA SER A 56 -12.65 6.82 8.59
C SER A 56 -11.72 6.78 9.80
N ASP A 57 -11.91 5.77 10.64
CA ASP A 57 -11.05 5.42 11.77
C ASP A 57 -9.90 4.47 11.38
N ALA A 58 -9.55 4.39 10.08
CA ALA A 58 -8.38 3.64 9.66
C ALA A 58 -7.12 4.17 10.36
N ALA A 59 -6.27 3.28 10.85
CA ALA A 59 -5.09 3.59 11.66
C ALA A 59 -3.79 3.04 11.07
N ARG A 60 -3.88 2.12 10.10
CA ARG A 60 -2.73 1.58 9.37
C ARG A 60 -3.08 1.09 7.97
N VAL A 61 -2.11 1.11 7.08
CA VAL A 61 -2.13 0.41 5.78
C VAL A 61 -1.09 -0.71 5.82
N ILE A 62 -1.45 -1.96 5.55
CA ILE A 62 -0.56 -3.12 5.64
C ILE A 62 -0.57 -3.94 4.35
N MET A 63 0.62 -4.34 3.89
CA MET A 63 0.77 -5.35 2.83
C MET A 63 0.80 -6.73 3.49
N GLN A 64 -0.31 -7.46 3.43
CA GLN A 64 -0.47 -8.75 4.09
C GLN A 64 0.21 -9.89 3.33
N ALA A 65 0.50 -10.98 4.05
CA ALA A 65 1.14 -12.19 3.50
C ALA A 65 0.25 -12.96 2.52
N ASP A 66 -1.06 -12.72 2.50
CA ASP A 66 -2.00 -13.29 1.53
C ASP A 66 -2.07 -12.50 0.22
N GLY A 67 -1.22 -11.47 0.06
CA GLY A 67 -1.20 -10.64 -1.13
C GLY A 67 -2.26 -9.54 -1.15
N ASN A 68 -2.92 -9.27 -0.01
CA ASN A 68 -3.87 -8.19 0.11
C ASN A 68 -3.25 -6.92 0.70
N LEU A 69 -3.56 -5.76 0.12
CA LEU A 69 -3.26 -4.47 0.74
C LEU A 69 -4.52 -4.02 1.49
N VAL A 70 -4.43 -3.86 2.81
CA VAL A 70 -5.61 -3.60 3.64
C VAL A 70 -5.37 -2.41 4.57
N MET A 71 -6.41 -1.63 4.78
CA MET A 71 -6.46 -0.58 5.80
C MET A 71 -7.29 -1.08 6.97
N TYR A 72 -6.73 -1.00 8.19
CA TYR A 72 -7.40 -1.42 9.42
C TYR A 72 -7.49 -0.27 10.41
N ASN A 73 -8.54 -0.26 11.24
CA ASN A 73 -8.59 0.56 12.44
C ASN A 73 -7.82 -0.08 13.61
N GLN A 74 -7.86 0.56 14.78
CA GLN A 74 -7.20 0.05 16.00
C GLN A 74 -7.85 -1.21 16.58
N CYS A 75 -9.10 -1.52 16.20
CA CYS A 75 -9.83 -2.72 16.59
C CYS A 75 -9.71 -3.86 15.57
N ASP A 76 -8.74 -3.78 14.64
CA ASP A 76 -8.51 -4.76 13.57
C ASP A 76 -9.70 -4.99 12.63
N GLN A 77 -10.58 -4.00 12.49
CA GLN A 77 -11.65 -4.00 11.50
C GLN A 77 -11.15 -3.39 10.18
N ALA A 78 -11.31 -4.12 9.08
CA ALA A 78 -10.93 -3.65 7.77
C ALA A 78 -11.83 -2.49 7.32
N LYS A 79 -11.22 -1.38 6.90
CA LYS A 79 -11.91 -0.18 6.37
C LYS A 79 -11.83 -0.10 4.86
N TRP A 80 -10.77 -0.66 4.29
CA TRP A 80 -10.59 -0.78 2.85
C TRP A 80 -9.68 -1.96 2.53
N SER A 81 -9.86 -2.55 1.35
CA SER A 81 -9.07 -3.69 0.87
C SER A 81 -8.90 -3.57 -0.64
N SER A 82 -7.71 -3.89 -1.15
CA SER A 82 -7.47 -3.98 -2.60
C SER A 82 -8.20 -5.16 -3.25
N GLY A 83 -8.67 -6.13 -2.45
CA GLY A 83 -9.35 -7.32 -2.97
C GLY A 83 -8.42 -8.27 -3.72
N THR A 84 -7.11 -8.20 -3.44
CA THR A 84 -6.08 -8.95 -4.19
C THR A 84 -5.59 -10.20 -3.47
N HIS A 85 -6.24 -10.58 -2.37
CA HIS A 85 -5.89 -11.78 -1.60
C HIS A 85 -5.93 -13.05 -2.46
N ILE A 86 -5.09 -14.04 -2.11
CA ILE A 86 -5.13 -15.39 -2.67
C ILE A 86 -5.57 -16.41 -1.63
N LYS A 87 -5.91 -17.62 -2.09
CA LYS A 87 -6.00 -18.78 -1.21
C LYS A 87 -4.59 -19.19 -0.81
N GLY A 88 -4.18 -18.85 0.42
CA GLY A 88 -2.85 -19.13 0.97
C GLY A 88 -2.01 -17.86 1.17
N SER A 89 -0.70 -18.04 1.34
CA SER A 89 0.28 -16.95 1.47
C SER A 89 1.14 -16.85 0.21
N CYS A 90 1.58 -15.64 -0.15
CA CYS A 90 2.70 -15.48 -1.06
C CYS A 90 4.03 -15.58 -0.30
N ASP A 91 5.06 -16.13 -0.95
CA ASP A 91 6.45 -16.08 -0.44
C ASP A 91 7.01 -14.66 -0.52
N MET A 92 6.55 -13.91 -1.52
CA MET A 92 6.79 -12.48 -1.65
C MET A 92 5.49 -11.80 -2.06
N CYS A 93 5.05 -10.81 -1.29
CA CYS A 93 4.06 -9.85 -1.72
C CYS A 93 4.65 -8.44 -1.48
N ARG A 94 4.60 -7.57 -2.49
CA ARG A 94 5.15 -6.22 -2.43
C ARG A 94 4.22 -5.22 -3.10
N LEU A 95 3.86 -4.17 -2.39
CA LEU A 95 3.31 -2.95 -2.96
C LEU A 95 4.46 -2.02 -3.34
N GLU A 96 4.47 -1.49 -4.55
CA GLU A 96 5.44 -0.51 -5.01
C GLU A 96 4.74 0.73 -5.58
N LEU A 97 5.20 1.93 -5.20
CA LEU A 97 4.88 3.16 -5.89
C LEU A 97 5.87 3.34 -7.05
N THR A 98 5.34 3.14 -8.26
CA THR A 98 6.12 3.25 -9.50
C THR A 98 6.40 4.70 -9.88
N ASP A 99 7.41 4.92 -10.71
CA ASP A 99 7.78 6.24 -11.26
C ASP A 99 6.71 6.85 -12.19
N GLY A 100 5.71 6.06 -12.60
CA GLY A 100 4.52 6.51 -13.32
C GLY A 100 3.33 6.85 -12.42
N GLY A 101 3.50 6.88 -11.10
CA GLY A 101 2.43 7.24 -10.15
C GLY A 101 1.40 6.15 -9.92
N LYS A 102 1.71 4.89 -10.27
CA LYS A 102 0.84 3.75 -10.01
C LYS A 102 1.31 2.97 -8.80
N LEU A 103 0.36 2.53 -7.97
CA LEU A 103 0.56 1.49 -6.97
C LEU A 103 0.50 0.13 -7.65
N LYS A 104 1.64 -0.56 -7.72
CA LYS A 104 1.78 -1.89 -8.32
C LYS A 104 1.96 -2.92 -7.23
N LEU A 105 1.07 -3.91 -7.19
CA LEU A 105 1.21 -5.07 -6.33
C LEU A 105 1.85 -6.21 -7.11
N THR A 106 2.99 -6.69 -6.63
CA THR A 106 3.70 -7.85 -7.19
C THR A 106 3.67 -8.97 -6.16
N ARG A 107 3.38 -10.19 -6.61
CA ARG A 107 3.42 -11.37 -5.75
C ARG A 107 4.11 -12.56 -6.42
N THR A 108 4.76 -13.38 -5.62
CA THR A 108 5.32 -14.67 -6.01
C THR A 108 4.76 -15.74 -5.09
N VAL A 109 4.27 -16.82 -5.68
CA VAL A 109 3.77 -17.99 -4.97
C VAL A 109 4.51 -19.20 -5.53
N THR A 110 5.39 -19.78 -4.73
CA THR A 110 6.05 -21.04 -5.00
C THR A 110 4.97 -22.11 -4.92
N GLN A 111 4.61 -22.65 -6.08
CA GLN A 111 3.86 -23.88 -6.11
C GLN A 111 4.77 -24.97 -5.53
N LYS A 112 4.47 -25.44 -4.32
CA LYS A 112 5.20 -26.54 -3.69
C LYS A 112 4.95 -27.81 -4.52
N VAL A 113 5.92 -28.18 -5.36
CA VAL A 113 5.80 -29.36 -6.25
C VAL A 113 6.12 -30.65 -5.51
N TRP A 114 7.02 -30.63 -4.51
CA TRP A 114 7.37 -31.78 -3.68
C TRP A 114 8.01 -31.35 -2.34
N SER A 115 7.89 -32.17 -1.30
CA SER A 115 8.73 -32.16 -0.10
C SER A 115 8.98 -33.58 0.38
N SER A 116 10.17 -33.85 0.91
CA SER A 116 10.54 -35.10 1.58
C SER A 116 9.78 -35.32 2.88
#